data_AF-A0A947VH05-F1
#
_entry.id   AF-A0A947VH05-F1
#
_cell.length_a   1.000
_cell.length_b   1.000
_cell.length_c   1.000
_cell.angle_alpha   90.00
_cell.angle_beta   90.00
_cell.angle_gamma   90.00
#
_symmetry.space_group_name_H-M   'P 1'
#
loop_
_entity.id
_entity.type
_entity.pdbx_description
1 polymer ?
#
loop_
_entity_poly.entity_id
_entity_poly.type
_entity_poly.pdbx_seq_one_letter_code
_entity_poly.pdbx_strand_id
1 'polypeptide(L)'
;MRLFEDNIHIEIPGRPTPLTRSPEAEPSLDGKVNSVSRREAVEAFLRLRLFMPERQKRIVATCMNGEERQYFFDKMVEIAATVEGMPITYQQDGKGDEAIAHLHYFLGDCHWYITEKDREGEVEQAFGYAILHGDLINAEYGYIPITELVDTGVGAELDFHFKPTPMVQIKQSLEDRYG
;
A
#
# COMPACT_ATOMS: atom_id res chain seq x y z
N MET A 1 -10.27 13.52 -66.07
CA MET A 1 -9.05 14.08 -66.68
C MET A 1 -7.88 13.56 -65.86
N ARG A 2 -7.10 12.62 -66.43
CA ARG A 2 -5.78 12.21 -65.92
C ARG A 2 -4.78 13.36 -66.09
N LEU A 3 -3.53 13.12 -65.68
CA LEU A 3 -2.29 13.92 -65.81
C LEU A 3 -1.95 14.59 -64.45
N PHE A 4 -0.90 14.24 -63.71
CA PHE A 4 0.41 13.72 -64.10
C PHE A 4 1.01 12.85 -62.97
N GLU A 5 1.51 11.68 -63.34
CA GLU A 5 2.68 11.05 -62.70
C GLU A 5 3.92 11.88 -63.06
N ASP A 6 4.84 12.07 -62.12
CA ASP A 6 6.29 11.89 -62.31
C ASP A 6 7.10 12.30 -61.06
N ASN A 7 7.95 11.35 -60.64
CA ASN A 7 9.02 11.33 -59.63
C ASN A 7 9.67 12.65 -59.19
N ILE A 8 10.00 12.76 -57.88
CA ILE A 8 11.41 12.81 -57.41
C ILE A 8 11.51 12.14 -56.02
N HIS A 9 12.13 10.95 -55.97
CA HIS A 9 12.65 10.37 -54.72
C HIS A 9 14.08 10.89 -54.50
N ILE A 10 14.31 11.60 -53.38
CA ILE A 10 15.65 11.95 -52.92
C ILE A 10 16.13 10.82 -52.01
N GLU A 11 17.11 10.03 -52.48
CA GLU A 11 17.77 9.02 -51.65
C GLU A 11 18.77 9.70 -50.70
N ILE A 12 18.57 9.51 -49.39
CA ILE A 12 19.54 9.86 -48.35
C ILE A 12 20.36 8.60 -48.06
N PRO A 13 21.67 8.55 -48.35
CA PRO A 13 22.47 7.35 -48.10
C PRO A 13 22.69 7.16 -46.59
N GLY A 14 22.25 6.01 -46.07
CA GLY A 14 22.58 5.57 -44.70
C GLY A 14 21.41 5.19 -43.79
N ARG A 15 20.14 5.22 -44.25
CA ARG A 15 19.02 4.70 -43.46
C ARG A 15 18.82 3.21 -43.74
N PRO A 16 18.90 2.31 -42.74
CA PRO A 16 18.56 0.91 -42.96
C PRO A 16 17.07 0.79 -43.31
N THR A 17 16.79 0.13 -44.42
CA THR A 17 15.44 -0.25 -44.86
C THR A 17 14.78 -1.12 -43.78
N PRO A 18 13.55 -0.84 -43.33
CA PRO A 18 12.86 -1.77 -42.44
C PRO A 18 12.67 -3.09 -43.18
N LEU A 19 13.29 -4.15 -42.65
CA LEU A 19 12.98 -5.52 -43.03
C LEU A 19 11.47 -5.72 -42.85
N THR A 20 10.80 -6.14 -43.93
CA THR A 20 9.45 -6.67 -43.89
C THR A 20 9.43 -7.86 -42.93
N ARG A 21 8.97 -7.61 -41.71
CA ARG A 21 8.59 -8.65 -40.77
C ARG A 21 7.22 -9.14 -41.20
N SER A 22 7.11 -10.44 -41.50
CA SER A 22 5.83 -11.15 -41.62
C SER A 22 4.94 -10.83 -40.41
N PRO A 23 3.60 -10.98 -40.49
CA PRO A 23 2.72 -10.67 -39.38
C PRO A 23 2.95 -11.70 -38.26
N GLU A 24 3.94 -11.44 -37.41
CA GLU A 24 4.00 -12.01 -36.08
C GLU A 24 2.76 -11.47 -35.36
N ALA A 25 1.90 -12.38 -34.93
CA ALA A 25 0.68 -12.07 -34.21
C ALA A 25 0.99 -11.08 -33.10
N GLU A 26 0.35 -9.91 -33.16
CA GLU A 26 0.39 -8.96 -32.05
C GLU A 26 -0.04 -9.73 -30.78
N PRO A 27 0.72 -9.66 -29.68
CA PRO A 27 0.29 -10.29 -28.45
C PRO A 27 -1.03 -9.63 -28.05
N SER A 28 -2.10 -10.42 -27.97
CA SER A 28 -3.37 -9.91 -27.48
C SER A 28 -3.15 -9.40 -26.06
N LEU A 29 -3.44 -8.12 -25.84
CA LEU A 29 -3.48 -7.51 -24.51
C LEU A 29 -4.75 -7.93 -23.75
N ASP A 30 -5.20 -9.17 -23.92
CA ASP A 30 -6.34 -9.75 -23.19
C ASP A 30 -5.89 -10.40 -21.88
N GLY A 31 -4.85 -9.84 -21.26
CA GLY A 31 -4.62 -10.03 -19.84
C GLY A 31 -5.69 -9.29 -19.07
N LYS A 32 -6.90 -9.85 -18.94
CA LYS A 32 -7.88 -9.39 -17.95
C LYS A 32 -7.18 -9.41 -16.59
N VAL A 33 -6.77 -8.24 -16.09
CA VAL A 33 -6.57 -8.06 -14.66
C VAL A 33 -7.94 -8.32 -14.06
N ASN A 34 -8.14 -9.51 -13.47
CA ASN A 34 -9.38 -9.80 -12.79
C ASN A 34 -9.46 -8.84 -11.61
N SER A 35 -10.30 -7.81 -11.74
CA SER A 35 -10.62 -6.87 -10.68
C SER A 35 -11.14 -7.62 -9.46
N VAL A 36 -10.70 -7.24 -8.26
CA VAL A 36 -11.12 -7.89 -7.02
C VAL A 36 -12.64 -7.94 -6.93
N SER A 37 -13.19 -9.12 -6.62
CA SER A 37 -14.63 -9.29 -6.48
C SER A 37 -15.16 -8.68 -5.20
N ARG A 38 -16.45 -8.30 -5.20
CA ARG A 38 -17.13 -7.83 -3.98
C ARG A 38 -17.01 -8.81 -2.82
N ARG A 39 -17.05 -10.12 -3.10
CA ARG A 39 -16.95 -11.16 -2.07
C ARG A 39 -15.59 -11.10 -1.38
N GLU A 40 -14.51 -11.13 -2.16
CA GLU A 40 -13.13 -11.07 -1.64
C GLU A 40 -12.91 -9.79 -0.84
N ALA A 41 -13.37 -8.66 -1.37
CA ALA A 41 -13.24 -7.36 -0.70
C ALA A 41 -13.99 -7.31 0.64
N VAL A 42 -15.22 -7.84 0.71
CA VAL A 42 -15.99 -7.90 1.96
C VAL A 42 -15.31 -8.83 2.97
N GLU A 43 -14.79 -9.96 2.51
CA GLU A 43 -14.07 -10.90 3.37
C GLU A 43 -12.80 -10.27 3.96
N ALA A 44 -12.03 -9.56 3.13
CA ALA A 44 -10.87 -8.79 3.55
C ALA A 44 -11.26 -7.67 4.54
N PHE A 45 -12.32 -6.91 4.25
CA PHE A 45 -12.83 -5.87 5.14
C PHE A 45 -13.24 -6.42 6.51
N LEU A 46 -13.88 -7.60 6.56
CA LEU A 46 -14.27 -8.23 7.82
C LEU A 46 -13.06 -8.67 8.66
N ARG A 47 -11.97 -9.11 8.04
CA ARG A 47 -10.69 -9.39 8.74
C ARG A 47 -10.07 -8.13 9.33
N LEU A 48 -10.16 -7.01 8.59
CA LEU A 48 -9.59 -5.73 9.00
C LEU A 48 -10.46 -4.95 9.99
N ARG A 49 -11.61 -5.47 10.42
CA ARG A 49 -12.54 -4.74 11.31
C ARG A 49 -11.96 -4.36 12.68
N LEU A 50 -10.92 -5.06 13.14
CA LEU A 50 -10.24 -4.78 14.41
C LEU A 50 -9.02 -3.85 14.23
N PHE A 51 -8.70 -3.51 12.98
CA PHE A 51 -7.55 -2.68 12.62
C PHE A 51 -7.93 -1.23 12.34
N MET A 52 -9.22 -0.89 12.42
CA MET A 52 -9.73 0.42 12.03
C MET A 52 -10.74 0.94 13.06
N PRO A 53 -10.71 2.26 13.35
CA PRO A 53 -11.71 2.89 14.18
C PRO A 53 -13.09 2.83 13.52
N GLU A 54 -14.15 2.86 14.33
CA GLU A 54 -15.55 2.77 13.83
C GLU A 54 -15.87 3.79 12.74
N ARG A 55 -15.31 5.00 12.85
CA ARG A 55 -15.48 6.05 11.84
C ARG A 55 -14.90 5.65 10.49
N GLN A 56 -13.66 5.14 10.48
CA GLN A 56 -12.98 4.71 9.25
C GLN A 56 -13.71 3.51 8.63
N LYS A 57 -14.15 2.53 9.45
CA LYS A 57 -14.95 1.38 8.98
C LYS A 57 -16.22 1.80 8.27
N ARG A 58 -16.95 2.76 8.83
CA ARG A 58 -18.17 3.29 8.21
C ARG A 58 -17.88 3.96 6.86
N ILE A 59 -16.83 4.76 6.78
CA ILE A 59 -16.43 5.43 5.53
C ILE A 59 -16.09 4.39 4.46
N VAL A 60 -15.26 3.41 4.79
CA VAL A 60 -14.91 2.30 3.89
C VAL A 60 -16.15 1.57 3.42
N ALA A 61 -17.06 1.20 4.33
CA ALA A 61 -18.30 0.52 3.97
C ALA A 61 -19.18 1.36 3.02
N THR A 62 -19.25 2.69 3.23
CA THR A 62 -19.94 3.59 2.30
C THR A 62 -19.26 3.60 0.92
N CYS A 63 -17.94 3.76 0.87
CA CYS A 63 -17.20 3.83 -0.40
C CYS A 63 -17.23 2.51 -1.18
N MET A 64 -17.20 1.37 -0.50
CA MET A 64 -17.39 0.04 -1.09
C MET A 64 -18.78 -0.16 -1.74
N ASN A 65 -19.74 0.72 -1.44
CA ASN A 65 -21.06 0.75 -2.08
C ASN A 65 -21.24 1.93 -3.05
N GLY A 66 -20.22 2.78 -3.21
CA GLY A 66 -20.26 3.99 -4.01
C GLY A 66 -19.66 3.83 -5.42
N GLU A 67 -19.28 4.96 -5.99
CA GLU A 67 -18.64 5.06 -7.32
C GLU A 67 -17.19 4.53 -7.29
N GLU A 68 -16.47 4.77 -6.18
CA GLU A 68 -15.08 4.33 -5.98
C GLU A 68 -14.94 2.88 -5.50
N ARG A 69 -16.01 2.07 -5.60
CA ARG A 69 -16.06 0.74 -4.98
C ARG A 69 -14.88 -0.16 -5.35
N GLN A 70 -14.43 -0.13 -6.60
CA GLN A 70 -13.37 -1.02 -7.06
C GLN A 70 -12.03 -0.67 -6.42
N TYR A 71 -11.72 0.62 -6.30
CA TYR A 71 -10.53 1.08 -5.58
C TYR A 71 -10.55 0.57 -4.13
N PHE A 72 -11.68 0.69 -3.43
CA PHE A 72 -11.79 0.18 -2.06
C PHE A 72 -11.75 -1.35 -2.00
N PHE A 73 -12.26 -2.06 -3.02
CA PHE A 73 -12.15 -3.51 -3.09
C PHE A 73 -10.69 -3.95 -3.18
N ASP A 74 -9.97 -3.38 -4.13
CA ASP A 74 -8.55 -3.66 -4.34
C ASP A 74 -7.75 -3.29 -3.08
N LYS A 75 -8.05 -2.13 -2.47
CA LYS A 75 -7.38 -1.65 -1.27
C LYS A 75 -7.61 -2.54 -0.04
N MET A 76 -8.83 -3.05 0.18
CA MET A 76 -9.11 -3.95 1.31
C MET A 76 -8.35 -5.26 1.18
N VAL A 77 -8.29 -5.82 -0.02
CA VAL A 77 -7.52 -7.05 -0.28
C VAL A 77 -6.01 -6.80 -0.13
N GLU A 78 -5.50 -5.68 -0.64
CA GLU A 78 -4.10 -5.28 -0.49
C GLU A 78 -3.67 -5.16 0.99
N ILE A 79 -4.47 -4.47 1.81
CA ILE A 79 -4.17 -4.29 3.23
C ILE A 79 -4.30 -5.62 3.98
N ALA A 80 -5.32 -6.42 3.70
CA ALA A 80 -5.49 -7.74 4.32
C ALA A 80 -4.30 -8.67 4.01
N ALA A 81 -3.81 -8.66 2.77
CA ALA A 81 -2.62 -9.41 2.39
C ALA A 81 -1.35 -8.89 3.10
N THR A 82 -1.24 -7.57 3.29
CA THR A 82 -0.14 -6.96 4.06
C THR A 82 -0.15 -7.43 5.52
N VAL A 83 -1.31 -7.41 6.16
CA VAL A 83 -1.51 -7.91 7.53
C VAL A 83 -1.21 -9.41 7.63
N GLU A 84 -1.65 -10.21 6.67
CA GLU A 84 -1.42 -11.65 6.65
C GLU A 84 0.07 -11.97 6.49
N GLY A 85 0.77 -11.24 5.63
CA GLY A 85 2.19 -11.43 5.32
C GLY A 85 3.17 -10.74 6.26
N MET A 86 2.72 -9.86 7.17
CA MET A 86 3.65 -9.16 8.06
C MET A 86 4.27 -10.12 9.09
N PRO A 87 5.54 -9.90 9.49
CA PRO A 87 6.23 -10.77 10.44
C PRO A 87 5.50 -10.88 11.77
N ILE A 88 5.61 -12.03 12.43
CA ILE A 88 5.17 -12.18 13.83
C ILE A 88 6.28 -11.73 14.78
N THR A 89 5.95 -11.44 16.04
CA THR A 89 6.88 -10.92 17.05
C THR A 89 8.18 -11.73 17.09
N TYR A 90 9.30 -11.01 17.18
CA TYR A 90 10.67 -11.52 17.20
C TYR A 90 11.24 -12.02 15.87
N GLN A 91 10.51 -11.93 14.75
CA GLN A 91 11.05 -12.28 13.42
C GLN A 91 11.92 -11.18 12.81
N GLN A 92 11.82 -9.95 13.32
CA GLN A 92 12.65 -8.82 12.93
C GLN A 92 13.69 -8.44 13.99
N ASP A 93 13.83 -9.25 15.05
CA ASP A 93 14.84 -9.06 16.09
C ASP A 93 16.25 -8.92 15.53
N GLY A 94 17.00 -7.98 16.08
CA GLY A 94 18.39 -7.72 15.69
C GLY A 94 18.56 -6.94 14.37
N LYS A 95 17.47 -6.63 13.64
CA LYS A 95 17.56 -5.79 12.44
C LYS A 95 17.71 -4.29 12.73
N GLY A 96 17.37 -3.85 13.95
CA GLY A 96 17.40 -2.43 14.30
C GLY A 96 16.60 -1.59 13.31
N ASP A 97 17.21 -0.55 12.75
CA ASP A 97 16.55 0.34 11.78
C ASP A 97 16.36 -0.28 10.38
N GLU A 98 16.89 -1.47 10.12
CA GLU A 98 16.57 -2.24 8.91
C GLU A 98 15.26 -3.02 9.03
N ALA A 99 14.63 -3.04 10.22
CA ALA A 99 13.29 -3.61 10.38
C ALA A 99 12.30 -2.89 9.45
N ILE A 100 11.36 -3.65 8.88
CA ILE A 100 10.32 -3.12 8.00
C ILE A 100 9.07 -2.84 8.83
N ALA A 101 8.59 -1.59 8.81
CA ALA A 101 7.24 -1.29 9.25
C ALA A 101 6.26 -1.64 8.13
N HIS A 102 5.21 -2.39 8.44
CA HIS A 102 4.19 -2.88 7.51
C HIS A 102 2.89 -2.08 7.57
N LEU A 103 2.53 -1.56 8.75
CA LEU A 103 1.36 -0.72 8.95
C LEU A 103 1.77 0.61 9.57
N HIS A 104 0.99 1.65 9.29
CA HIS A 104 1.12 2.95 9.92
C HIS A 104 -0.24 3.41 10.42
N TYR A 105 -0.28 3.87 11.66
CA TYR A 105 -1.43 4.50 12.27
C TYR A 105 -1.10 5.94 12.63
N PHE A 106 -2.08 6.82 12.54
CA PHE A 106 -1.90 8.23 12.92
C PHE A 106 -3.13 8.80 13.61
N LEU A 107 -2.89 9.74 14.53
CA LEU A 107 -3.91 10.55 15.20
C LEU A 107 -3.32 11.90 15.60
N GLY A 108 -3.67 12.96 14.87
CA GLY A 108 -2.98 14.25 15.04
C GLY A 108 -1.49 14.11 14.72
N ASP A 109 -0.62 14.57 15.62
CA ASP A 109 0.84 14.39 15.53
C ASP A 109 1.34 13.11 16.22
N CYS A 110 0.45 12.18 16.55
CA CYS A 110 0.85 10.85 17.04
C CYS A 110 0.93 9.87 15.86
N HIS A 111 1.99 9.06 15.86
CA HIS A 111 2.28 8.07 14.83
C HIS A 111 2.66 6.74 15.45
N TRP A 112 2.19 5.64 14.86
CA TRP A 112 2.59 4.29 15.23
C TRP A 112 2.93 3.49 13.98
N TYR A 113 4.17 3.02 13.89
CA TYR A 113 4.67 2.19 12.79
C TYR A 113 4.80 0.75 13.27
N ILE A 114 3.97 -0.14 12.73
CA ILE A 114 3.91 -1.53 13.18
C ILE A 114 4.88 -2.37 12.36
N THR A 115 5.83 -3.02 13.03
CA THR A 115 6.81 -3.90 12.39
C THR A 115 6.38 -5.36 12.45
N GLU A 116 5.66 -5.76 13.49
CA GLU A 116 5.30 -7.16 13.72
C GLU A 116 3.89 -7.31 14.34
N LYS A 117 3.16 -8.38 13.97
CA LYS A 117 1.95 -8.83 14.70
C LYS A 117 2.30 -9.78 15.82
N ASP A 118 1.30 -10.08 16.65
CA ASP A 118 1.38 -11.16 17.62
C ASP A 118 1.71 -12.51 16.95
N ARG A 119 2.38 -13.39 17.71
CA ARG A 119 2.73 -14.77 17.33
C ARG A 119 1.54 -15.64 16.99
N GLU A 120 0.39 -15.38 17.62
CA GLU A 120 -0.85 -16.10 17.31
C GLU A 120 -1.51 -15.62 16.00
N GLY A 121 -0.90 -14.64 15.32
CA GLY A 121 -1.43 -14.05 14.10
C GLY A 121 -2.55 -13.04 14.34
N GLU A 122 -2.91 -12.86 15.61
CA GLU A 122 -3.88 -11.87 16.09
C GLU A 122 -3.24 -10.49 16.23
N VAL A 123 -4.09 -9.50 16.53
CA VAL A 123 -3.70 -8.09 16.59
C VAL A 123 -3.96 -7.42 17.93
N GLU A 124 -4.23 -8.22 18.94
CA GLU A 124 -4.36 -7.74 20.31
C GLU A 124 -3.07 -7.09 20.79
N GLN A 125 -1.90 -7.60 20.36
CA GLN A 125 -0.61 -7.09 20.79
C GLN A 125 0.42 -7.11 19.65
N ALA A 126 0.53 -6.00 18.93
CA ALA A 126 1.56 -5.80 17.89
C ALA A 126 2.85 -5.25 18.50
N PHE A 127 3.94 -5.25 17.73
CA PHE A 127 5.20 -4.58 18.09
C PHE A 127 5.55 -3.54 17.03
N GLY A 128 6.03 -2.38 17.48
CA GLY A 128 6.33 -1.29 16.57
C GLY A 128 6.94 -0.07 17.25
N TYR A 129 7.04 1.03 16.51
CA TYR A 129 7.61 2.30 16.92
C TYR A 129 6.51 3.34 17.13
N ALA A 130 6.47 3.96 18.30
CA ALA A 130 5.48 4.96 18.68
C ALA A 130 6.12 6.34 18.81
N ILE A 131 5.43 7.34 18.28
CA ILE A 131 5.75 8.76 18.40
C ILE A 131 4.49 9.43 18.91
N LEU A 132 4.57 10.09 20.07
CA LEU A 132 3.42 10.75 20.67
C LEU A 132 3.61 12.25 20.62
N HIS A 133 2.60 12.98 20.15
CA HIS A 133 2.61 14.44 20.02
C HIS A 133 3.82 15.01 19.27
N GLY A 134 4.31 14.28 18.26
CA GLY A 134 5.48 14.67 17.47
C GLY A 134 6.82 14.64 18.23
N ASP A 135 6.87 14.07 19.44
CA ASP A 135 8.09 14.02 20.24
C ASP A 135 9.02 12.90 19.75
N LEU A 136 9.98 13.27 18.89
CA LEU A 136 11.00 12.36 18.38
C LEU A 136 12.05 11.95 19.42
N ILE A 137 12.23 12.73 20.49
CA ILE A 137 13.24 12.44 21.53
C ILE A 137 12.78 11.26 22.38
N ASN A 138 11.48 11.21 22.68
CA ASN A 138 10.86 10.16 23.49
C ASN A 138 10.16 9.09 22.64
N ALA A 139 10.39 9.08 21.33
CA ALA A 139 9.85 8.05 20.46
C ALA A 139 10.56 6.70 20.73
N GLU A 140 9.78 5.62 20.81
CA GLU A 140 10.28 4.33 21.30
C GLU A 140 9.65 3.13 20.60
N TYR A 141 10.37 2.00 20.61
CA TYR A 141 9.80 0.72 20.22
C TYR A 141 9.12 0.05 21.41
N GLY A 142 7.96 -0.55 21.17
CA GLY A 142 7.21 -1.23 22.21
C GLY A 142 6.04 -2.03 21.68
N TYR A 143 5.35 -2.68 22.63
CA TYR A 143 4.10 -3.35 22.34
C TYR A 143 2.96 -2.34 22.18
N ILE A 144 2.18 -2.51 21.12
CA ILE A 144 1.10 -1.61 20.73
C ILE A 144 -0.18 -2.45 20.62
N PRO A 145 -1.14 -2.29 21.55
CA PRO A 145 -2.43 -2.94 21.44
C PRO A 145 -3.27 -2.25 20.36
N ILE A 146 -3.41 -2.88 19.18
CA ILE A 146 -4.09 -2.26 18.03
C ILE A 146 -5.56 -2.01 18.33
N THR A 147 -6.21 -2.93 19.03
CA THR A 147 -7.63 -2.81 19.40
C THR A 147 -7.87 -1.60 20.30
N GLU A 148 -7.02 -1.37 21.30
CA GLU A 148 -7.10 -0.17 22.15
C GLU A 148 -6.78 1.09 21.35
N LEU A 149 -5.74 1.04 20.50
CA LEU A 149 -5.32 2.17 19.67
C LEU A 149 -6.46 2.72 18.79
N VAL A 150 -7.27 1.82 18.22
CA VAL A 150 -8.39 2.21 17.35
C VAL A 150 -9.71 2.45 18.09
N ASP A 151 -9.83 2.04 19.36
CA ASP A 151 -11.06 2.16 20.17
C ASP A 151 -10.99 3.30 21.23
N THR A 152 -10.09 4.26 21.08
CA THR A 152 -9.93 5.42 22.00
C THR A 152 -10.99 6.54 21.83
N GLY A 153 -12.18 6.23 21.30
CA GLY A 153 -13.27 7.18 21.04
C GLY A 153 -13.14 7.92 19.69
N VAL A 154 -12.01 8.59 19.43
CA VAL A 154 -11.67 9.05 18.06
C VAL A 154 -10.98 7.93 17.29
N GLY A 155 -10.02 7.25 17.94
CA GLY A 155 -9.25 6.15 17.39
C GLY A 155 -8.19 6.60 16.37
N ALA A 156 -7.01 5.98 16.39
CA ALA A 156 -6.00 6.24 15.36
C ALA A 156 -6.43 5.62 14.02
N GLU A 157 -6.28 6.36 12.94
CA GLU A 157 -6.65 5.90 11.60
C GLU A 157 -5.53 5.04 11.01
N LEU A 158 -5.91 3.94 10.34
CA LEU A 158 -4.97 3.14 9.55
C LEU A 158 -4.68 3.86 8.23
N ASP A 159 -3.40 4.05 7.91
CA ASP A 159 -2.98 4.70 6.67
C ASP A 159 -3.04 3.74 5.47
N PHE A 160 -3.98 3.98 4.55
CA PHE A 160 -4.20 3.15 3.35
C PHE A 160 -3.17 3.38 2.23
N HIS A 161 -2.35 4.41 2.38
CA HIS A 161 -1.32 4.78 1.42
C HIS A 161 0.09 4.42 1.90
N PHE A 162 0.24 4.08 3.18
CA PHE A 162 1.48 3.55 3.71
C PHE A 162 1.87 2.26 3.00
N LYS A 163 3.16 2.14 2.70
CA LYS A 163 3.76 0.95 2.10
C LYS A 163 4.80 0.38 3.04
N PRO A 164 5.02 -0.95 3.04
CA PRO A 164 6.08 -1.54 3.84
C PRO A 164 7.41 -0.83 3.59
N THR A 165 7.95 -0.21 4.64
CA THR A 165 9.10 0.71 4.53
C THR A 165 10.11 0.41 5.66
N PRO A 166 11.42 0.40 5.36
CA PRO A 166 12.45 0.27 6.38
C PRO A 166 12.39 1.41 7.41
N MET A 167 12.56 1.08 8.70
CA MET A 167 12.52 2.06 9.80
C MET A 167 13.56 3.17 9.64
N VAL A 168 14.73 2.89 9.06
CA VAL A 168 15.74 3.89 8.72
C VAL A 168 15.20 4.99 7.79
N GLN A 169 14.38 4.64 6.80
CA GLN A 169 13.81 5.62 5.87
C GLN A 169 12.71 6.44 6.54
N ILE A 170 11.92 5.79 7.40
CA ILE A 170 10.86 6.44 8.18
C ILE A 170 11.48 7.47 9.12
N LYS A 171 12.49 7.07 9.90
CA LYS A 171 13.20 7.95 10.84
C LYS A 171 13.85 9.13 10.13
N GLN A 172 14.54 8.91 9.01
CA GLN A 172 15.10 10.00 8.21
C GLN A 172 14.02 10.99 7.75
N SER A 173 12.88 10.48 7.25
CA SER A 173 11.78 11.33 6.78
C SER A 173 11.13 12.13 7.93
N LEU A 174 11.13 11.58 9.15
CA LEU A 174 10.62 12.27 10.34
C LEU A 174 11.59 13.35 10.82
N GLU A 175 12.89 13.08 10.83
CA GLU A 175 13.93 14.07 11.14
C GLU A 175 13.87 15.24 10.14
N ASP A 176 13.72 14.98 8.84
CA ASP A 176 13.61 16.04 7.83
C ASP A 176 12.35 16.92 8.02
N ARG A 177 11.30 16.37 8.65
CA ARG A 177 10.00 17.04 8.84
C ARG A 177 9.89 17.78 10.18
N TYR A 178 10.46 17.22 11.25
CA TYR A 178 10.27 17.67 12.63
C TYR A 178 11.58 18.05 13.34
N GLY A 179 12.74 17.75 12.75
CA GLY A 179 14.07 18.05 13.29
C GLY A 179 14.56 19.46 13.01
#